data_AF-A0A1H2TU67-F1
#
_entry.id   AF-A0A1H2TU67-F1
#
_cell.length_a   1.000
_cell.length_b   1.000
_cell.length_c   1.000
_cell.angle_alpha   90.00
_cell.angle_beta   90.00
_cell.angle_gamma   90.00
#
_symmetry.space_group_name_H-M   'P 1'
#
loop_
_entity.id
_entity.type
_entity.pdbx_description
1 polymer ?
#
loop_
_entity_poly.entity_id
_entity_poly.type
_entity_poly.pdbx_seq_one_letter_code
_entity_poly.pdbx_strand_id
1 'polypeptide(L)'
;MAQFKRRGLFETFFQNRTSLIIQYTNGDISKKEFLEYNFNFVQSMNIKPFSKIDSFEKGMYNYQYYNVLAKYYIMLSKDIKKFRKHDKYHIHYKNIGNEYYHLKDKATLELLRFLEFKNVEAYFIQVESKYLQDKLYEIVLLDYKDAIFHSTSSWLLDILKEEGVFIDEKKKSLIDEYINEKY
;
A
#
# COMPACT_ATOMS: atom_id res chain seq x y z
N MET A 1 -32.59 12.06 -18.09
CA MET A 1 -31.97 12.31 -16.77
C MET A 1 -32.12 11.05 -15.93
N ALA A 2 -31.14 10.40 -15.36
CA ALA A 2 -29.69 10.41 -15.53
C ALA A 2 -29.25 8.96 -15.31
N GLN A 3 -28.41 8.47 -16.20
CA GLN A 3 -27.90 7.11 -16.25
C GLN A 3 -26.82 6.92 -15.16
N PHE A 4 -27.19 6.99 -13.88
CA PHE A 4 -26.28 6.63 -12.79
C PHE A 4 -26.32 5.11 -12.59
N LYS A 5 -25.57 4.40 -13.46
CA LYS A 5 -25.13 3.02 -13.21
C LYS A 5 -24.53 2.98 -11.79
N ARG A 6 -25.03 2.09 -10.93
CA ARG A 6 -24.33 1.70 -9.70
C ARG A 6 -22.94 1.22 -10.10
N ARG A 7 -21.90 2.02 -9.86
CA ARG A 7 -20.51 1.58 -10.02
C ARG A 7 -20.22 0.47 -9.02
N GLY A 8 -19.39 -0.49 -9.41
CA GLY A 8 -18.98 -1.58 -8.52
C GLY A 8 -18.23 -1.02 -7.31
N LEU A 9 -18.28 -1.73 -6.18
CA LEU A 9 -17.54 -1.38 -4.98
C LEU A 9 -16.04 -1.14 -5.26
N PHE A 10 -15.39 -2.13 -5.87
CA PHE A 10 -13.98 -2.09 -6.19
C PHE A 10 -13.65 -1.04 -7.24
N GLU A 11 -14.50 -0.90 -8.26
CA GLU A 11 -14.37 0.13 -9.28
C GLU A 11 -14.34 1.53 -8.64
N THR A 12 -15.27 1.80 -7.72
CA THR A 12 -15.34 3.07 -6.99
C THR A 12 -14.08 3.31 -6.17
N PHE A 13 -13.59 2.27 -5.49
CA PHE A 13 -12.38 2.35 -4.67
C PHE A 13 -11.13 2.65 -5.50
N PHE A 14 -10.89 1.86 -6.54
CA PHE A 14 -9.68 1.99 -7.37
C PHE A 14 -9.72 3.26 -8.22
N GLN A 15 -10.88 3.68 -8.74
CA GLN A 15 -11.00 4.95 -9.46
C GLN A 15 -10.68 6.16 -8.59
N ASN A 16 -11.16 6.19 -7.34
CA ASN A 16 -10.83 7.28 -6.42
C ASN A 16 -9.33 7.33 -6.14
N ARG A 17 -8.72 6.17 -5.88
CA ARG A 17 -7.28 6.05 -5.65
C ARG A 17 -6.48 6.56 -6.85
N THR A 18 -6.83 6.16 -8.07
CA THR A 18 -6.17 6.64 -9.29
C THR A 18 -6.31 8.16 -9.43
N SER A 19 -7.50 8.72 -9.17
CA SER A 19 -7.72 10.17 -9.21
C SER A 19 -6.84 10.93 -8.20
N LEU A 20 -6.70 10.43 -6.96
CA LEU A 20 -5.84 11.05 -5.96
C LEU A 20 -4.36 10.96 -6.33
N ILE A 21 -3.93 9.85 -6.96
CA ILE A 21 -2.55 9.72 -7.44
C ILE A 21 -2.26 10.77 -8.51
N ILE A 22 -3.15 10.94 -9.50
CA ILE A 22 -2.99 11.92 -10.57
C ILE A 22 -2.89 13.34 -9.98
N GLN A 23 -3.78 13.72 -9.07
CA GLN A 23 -3.74 15.04 -8.42
C GLN A 23 -2.43 15.26 -7.66
N TYR A 24 -1.93 14.24 -6.96
CA TYR A 24 -0.66 14.34 -6.24
C TYR A 24 0.53 14.46 -7.21
N THR A 25 0.57 13.63 -8.26
CA THR A 25 1.62 13.66 -9.29
C THR A 25 1.69 14.99 -10.01
N ASN A 26 0.53 15.59 -10.32
CA ASN A 26 0.44 16.91 -10.96
C ASN A 26 0.81 18.07 -10.02
N GLY A 27 0.91 17.81 -8.71
CA GLY A 27 1.16 18.84 -7.70
C GLY A 27 -0.09 19.63 -7.29
N ASP A 28 -1.29 19.18 -7.69
CA ASP A 28 -2.58 19.80 -7.32
C ASP A 28 -2.86 19.66 -5.81
N ILE A 29 -2.37 18.58 -5.21
CA ILE A 29 -2.46 18.31 -3.77
C ILE A 29 -1.11 17.95 -3.19
N SER A 30 -0.86 18.35 -1.95
CA SER A 30 0.33 17.97 -1.21
C SER A 30 0.31 16.50 -0.79
N LYS A 31 1.48 15.96 -0.42
CA LYS A 31 1.58 14.61 0.15
C LYS A 31 0.70 14.42 1.40
N LYS A 32 0.53 15.48 2.20
CA LYS A 32 -0.33 15.45 3.38
C LYS A 32 -1.80 15.32 2.99
N GLU A 33 -2.27 16.18 2.08
CA GLU A 33 -3.64 16.13 1.55
C GLU A 33 -3.92 14.80 0.87
N PHE A 34 -3.00 14.26 0.09
CA PHE A 34 -3.13 12.92 -0.50
C PHE A 34 -3.41 11.85 0.55
N LEU A 35 -2.67 11.83 1.67
CA LEU A 35 -2.88 10.86 2.74
C LEU A 35 -4.20 11.08 3.49
N GLU A 36 -4.56 12.33 3.76
CA GLU A 36 -5.83 12.69 4.42
C GLU A 36 -7.05 12.35 3.54
N TYR A 37 -6.99 12.64 2.24
CA TYR A 37 -8.09 12.35 1.31
C TYR A 37 -8.27 10.86 1.10
N ASN A 38 -7.18 10.08 0.97
CA ASN A 38 -7.26 8.63 0.92
C ASN A 38 -7.90 8.07 2.21
N PHE A 39 -7.47 8.57 3.38
CA PHE A 39 -8.03 8.13 4.66
C PHE A 39 -9.53 8.44 4.76
N ASN A 40 -9.92 9.70 4.48
CA ASN A 40 -11.32 10.13 4.53
C ASN A 40 -12.19 9.32 3.57
N PHE A 41 -11.69 9.04 2.37
CA PHE A 41 -12.41 8.23 1.40
C PHE A 41 -12.60 6.79 1.90
N VAL A 42 -11.54 6.12 2.37
CA VAL A 42 -11.62 4.77 2.98
C VAL A 42 -12.63 4.72 4.13
N GLN A 43 -12.62 5.71 5.02
CA GLN A 43 -13.57 5.80 6.13
C GLN A 43 -15.00 6.00 5.62
N SER A 44 -15.20 6.88 4.63
CA SER A 44 -16.52 7.20 4.06
C SER A 44 -17.18 6.02 3.35
N MET A 45 -16.38 5.10 2.80
CA MET A 45 -16.89 3.89 2.18
C MET A 45 -17.55 2.95 3.19
N ASN A 46 -17.18 3.05 4.47
CA ASN A 46 -17.69 2.22 5.57
C ASN A 46 -17.62 0.72 5.28
N ILE A 47 -16.54 0.28 4.63
CA ILE A 47 -16.32 -1.12 4.25
C ILE A 47 -15.05 -1.62 4.90
N LYS A 48 -15.22 -2.65 5.73
CA LYS A 48 -14.12 -3.30 6.42
C LYS A 48 -13.37 -4.24 5.46
N PRO A 49 -12.09 -4.54 5.75
CA PRO A 49 -11.35 -5.59 5.08
C PRO A 49 -12.12 -6.92 5.05
N PHE A 50 -12.05 -7.62 3.93
CA PHE A 50 -12.70 -8.91 3.74
C PHE A 50 -11.95 -10.00 4.50
N SER A 51 -12.66 -10.86 5.22
CA SER A 51 -12.07 -11.99 5.94
C SER A 51 -11.69 -13.16 5.02
N LYS A 52 -12.35 -13.29 3.87
CA LYS A 52 -12.07 -14.32 2.87
C LYS A 52 -11.60 -13.66 1.57
N ILE A 53 -10.40 -14.00 1.14
CA ILE A 53 -9.82 -13.57 -0.14
C ILE A 53 -10.09 -14.67 -1.17
N ASP A 54 -11.17 -14.49 -1.93
CA ASP A 54 -11.61 -15.39 -3.02
C ASP A 54 -11.57 -14.68 -4.39
N SER A 55 -10.98 -13.49 -4.43
CA SER A 55 -10.82 -12.66 -5.62
C SER A 55 -9.63 -11.73 -5.44
N PHE A 56 -9.01 -11.39 -6.57
CA PHE A 56 -7.90 -10.44 -6.63
C PHE A 56 -8.29 -9.09 -6.04
N GLU A 57 -9.49 -8.58 -6.37
CA GLU A 57 -9.97 -7.27 -5.93
C GLU A 57 -10.13 -7.19 -4.41
N LYS A 58 -10.56 -8.28 -3.75
CA LYS A 58 -10.64 -8.33 -2.29
C LYS A 58 -9.25 -8.27 -1.65
N GLY A 59 -8.29 -9.02 -2.19
CA GLY A 59 -6.91 -8.99 -1.69
C GLY A 59 -6.27 -7.62 -1.87
N MET A 60 -6.43 -7.03 -3.05
CA MET A 60 -5.95 -5.67 -3.35
C MET A 60 -6.63 -4.62 -2.48
N TYR A 61 -7.94 -4.72 -2.27
CA TYR A 61 -8.67 -3.83 -1.37
C TYR A 61 -8.11 -3.89 0.05
N ASN A 62 -7.94 -5.09 0.61
CA ASN A 62 -7.39 -5.27 1.96
C ASN A 62 -5.99 -4.67 2.08
N TYR A 63 -5.11 -4.95 1.11
CA TYR A 63 -3.77 -4.36 1.07
C TYR A 63 -3.84 -2.82 1.09
N GLN A 64 -4.60 -2.23 0.17
CA GLN A 64 -4.67 -0.76 0.05
C GLN A 64 -5.34 -0.12 1.27
N TYR A 65 -6.39 -0.74 1.81
CA TYR A 65 -7.06 -0.30 3.04
C TYR A 65 -6.06 -0.16 4.18
N TYR A 66 -5.30 -1.22 4.48
CA TYR A 66 -4.33 -1.19 5.56
C TYR A 66 -3.15 -0.26 5.27
N ASN A 67 -2.70 -0.18 4.02
CA ASN A 67 -1.65 0.76 3.60
C ASN A 67 -2.05 2.23 3.83
N VAL A 68 -3.29 2.58 3.49
CA VAL A 68 -3.83 3.94 3.70
C VAL A 68 -3.85 4.27 5.19
N LEU A 69 -4.39 3.38 6.02
CA LEU A 69 -4.45 3.60 7.47
C LEU A 69 -3.04 3.71 8.08
N ALA A 70 -2.12 2.82 7.70
CA ALA A 70 -0.74 2.84 8.17
C ALA A 70 -0.07 4.20 7.87
N LYS A 71 -0.14 4.65 6.61
CA LYS A 71 0.48 5.92 6.19
C LYS A 71 -0.13 7.12 6.91
N TYR A 72 -1.46 7.14 7.08
CA TYR A 72 -2.16 8.21 7.80
C TYR A 72 -1.74 8.29 9.27
N TYR A 73 -1.77 7.18 10.01
CA TYR A 73 -1.41 7.19 11.43
C TYR A 73 0.08 7.46 11.67
N ILE A 74 0.97 7.02 10.77
CA ILE A 74 2.39 7.41 10.82
C ILE A 74 2.57 8.90 10.55
N MET A 75 1.81 9.49 9.63
CA MET A 75 1.82 10.93 9.39
C MET A 75 1.35 11.70 10.64
N LEU A 76 0.22 11.31 11.24
CA LEU A 76 -0.27 11.91 12.49
C LEU A 76 0.77 11.84 13.62
N SER A 77 1.41 10.68 13.78
CA SER A 77 2.47 10.49 14.77
C SER A 77 3.64 11.46 14.56
N LYS A 78 4.07 11.67 13.31
CA LYS A 78 5.15 12.61 12.96
C LYS A 78 4.75 14.06 13.21
N ASP A 79 3.52 14.44 12.85
CA ASP A 79 3.00 15.79 13.09
C ASP A 79 3.00 16.12 14.59
N ILE A 80 2.51 15.22 15.44
CA ILE A 80 2.51 15.42 16.90
C ILE A 80 3.92 15.61 17.46
N LYS A 81 4.87 14.79 17.02
CA LYS A 81 6.28 14.91 17.41
C LYS A 81 6.89 16.26 17.01
N LYS A 82 6.56 16.74 15.81
CA LYS A 82 7.02 18.05 15.29
C LYS A 82 6.56 19.19 16.20
N PHE A 83 5.33 19.14 16.69
CA PHE A 83 4.78 20.17 17.57
C PHE A 83 5.18 20.00 19.06
N ARG A 84 6.07 19.05 19.39
CA ARG A 84 6.50 18.72 20.78
C ARG A 84 5.32 18.53 21.75
N LYS A 85 4.16 18.12 21.23
CA LYS A 85 2.97 17.86 22.04
C LYS A 85 3.04 16.42 22.54
N HIS A 86 3.07 16.25 23.86
CA HIS A 86 2.74 14.99 24.57
C HIS A 86 3.23 13.69 23.88
N ASP A 87 4.45 13.24 24.20
CA ASP A 87 5.08 12.04 23.64
C ASP A 87 4.19 10.78 23.66
N LYS A 88 3.28 10.67 24.63
CA LYS A 88 2.29 9.59 24.70
C LYS A 88 1.44 9.44 23.42
N TYR A 89 1.01 10.54 22.80
CA TYR A 89 0.20 10.48 21.58
C TYR A 89 1.04 10.15 20.35
N HIS A 90 2.28 10.65 20.29
CA HIS A 90 3.23 10.25 19.24
C HIS A 90 3.42 8.73 19.22
N ILE A 91 3.69 8.14 20.39
CA ILE A 91 3.88 6.69 20.56
C ILE A 91 2.60 5.94 20.21
N HIS A 92 1.45 6.41 20.70
CA HIS A 92 0.15 5.78 20.43
C HIS A 92 -0.15 5.67 18.93
N TYR A 93 -0.10 6.77 18.18
CA TYR A 93 -0.37 6.74 16.73
C TYR A 93 0.72 6.01 15.94
N LYS A 94 1.98 6.04 16.42
CA LYS A 94 3.05 5.25 15.82
C LYS A 94 2.75 3.75 15.91
N ASN A 95 2.31 3.29 17.07
CA ASN A 95 1.98 1.89 17.30
C ASN A 95 0.77 1.46 16.44
N ILE A 96 -0.25 2.30 16.34
CA ILE A 96 -1.40 2.04 15.43
C ILE A 96 -0.92 1.93 13.98
N GLY A 97 -0.09 2.86 13.52
CA GLY A 97 0.45 2.83 12.15
C GLY A 97 1.28 1.58 11.87
N ASN A 98 2.08 1.14 12.84
CA ASN A 98 2.87 -0.10 12.73
C ASN A 98 1.98 -1.35 12.70
N GLU A 99 0.92 -1.40 13.51
CA GLU A 99 -0.05 -2.51 13.45
C GLU A 99 -0.72 -2.59 12.08
N TYR A 100 -1.10 -1.46 11.49
CA TYR A 100 -1.64 -1.46 10.14
C TYR A 100 -0.61 -1.86 9.07
N TYR A 101 0.68 -1.55 9.25
CA TYR A 101 1.70 -2.10 8.35
C TYR A 101 1.81 -3.62 8.44
N HIS A 102 1.71 -4.18 9.65
CA HIS A 102 1.66 -5.62 9.86
C HIS A 102 0.43 -6.26 9.20
N LEU A 103 -0.75 -5.66 9.37
CA LEU A 103 -1.98 -6.11 8.71
C LEU A 103 -1.91 -5.97 7.18
N LYS A 104 -1.26 -4.93 6.68
CA LYS A 104 -0.98 -4.74 5.24
C LYS A 104 -0.13 -5.88 4.70
N ASP A 105 0.96 -6.25 5.38
CA ASP A 105 1.83 -7.35 4.95
C ASP A 105 1.11 -8.72 5.05
N LYS A 106 0.25 -8.92 6.05
CA LYS A 106 -0.63 -10.10 6.12
C LYS A 106 -1.61 -10.15 4.94
N ALA A 107 -2.25 -9.04 4.59
CA ALA A 107 -3.15 -8.98 3.45
C ALA A 107 -2.42 -9.26 2.14
N THR A 108 -1.17 -8.80 2.00
CA THR A 108 -0.31 -9.19 0.87
C THR A 108 -0.14 -10.71 0.80
N LEU A 109 0.23 -11.35 1.92
CA LEU A 109 0.39 -12.80 1.96
C LEU A 109 -0.90 -13.55 1.61
N GLU A 110 -2.05 -13.11 2.11
CA GLU A 110 -3.35 -13.72 1.79
C GLU A 110 -3.66 -13.65 0.28
N LEU A 111 -3.36 -12.52 -0.36
CA LEU A 111 -3.49 -12.38 -1.81
C LEU A 111 -2.51 -13.28 -2.56
N LEU A 112 -1.25 -13.35 -2.14
CA LEU A 112 -0.24 -14.21 -2.77
C LEU A 112 -0.63 -15.69 -2.69
N ARG A 113 -1.16 -16.12 -1.54
CA ARG A 113 -1.69 -17.49 -1.36
C ARG A 113 -2.90 -17.77 -2.24
N PHE A 114 -3.82 -16.80 -2.37
CA PHE A 114 -4.95 -16.92 -3.30
C PHE A 114 -4.48 -17.09 -4.75
N LEU A 115 -3.39 -16.43 -5.14
CA LEU A 115 -2.77 -16.56 -6.45
C LEU A 115 -1.80 -17.75 -6.57
N GLU A 116 -1.67 -18.56 -5.51
CA GLU A 116 -0.74 -19.70 -5.44
C GLU A 116 0.72 -19.31 -5.76
N PHE A 117 1.12 -18.07 -5.46
CA PHE A 117 2.42 -17.50 -5.80
C PHE A 117 2.77 -17.58 -7.31
N LYS A 118 1.80 -17.82 -8.19
CA LYS A 118 2.01 -17.89 -9.64
C LYS A 118 2.24 -16.50 -10.20
N ASN A 119 3.23 -16.39 -11.10
CA ASN A 119 3.55 -15.15 -11.81
C ASN A 119 3.84 -13.99 -10.85
N VAL A 120 4.61 -14.27 -9.80
CA VAL A 120 5.07 -13.30 -8.81
C VAL A 120 6.58 -13.17 -8.86
N GLU A 121 7.08 -11.94 -8.83
CA GLU A 121 8.48 -11.66 -8.57
C GLU A 121 8.61 -10.77 -7.33
N ALA A 122 9.59 -11.05 -6.49
CA ALA A 122 9.97 -10.17 -5.40
C ALA A 122 11.48 -9.91 -5.41
N TYR A 123 11.91 -8.70 -5.07
CA TYR A 123 13.32 -8.31 -5.11
C TYR A 123 13.59 -7.07 -4.26
N PHE A 124 14.83 -6.88 -3.84
CA PHE A 124 15.22 -5.66 -3.14
C PHE A 124 15.19 -4.45 -4.07
N ILE A 125 14.81 -3.29 -3.53
CA ILE A 125 14.75 -2.04 -4.27
C ILE A 125 16.02 -1.21 -4.05
N GLN A 126 16.54 -0.62 -5.12
CA GLN A 126 17.56 0.42 -5.06
C GLN A 126 16.99 1.70 -4.44
N VAL A 127 17.48 2.08 -3.26
CA VAL A 127 17.02 3.26 -2.52
C VAL A 127 18.18 4.14 -2.08
N GLU A 128 17.98 5.45 -2.02
CA GLU A 128 18.96 6.39 -1.47
C GLU A 128 19.08 6.30 0.06
N SER A 129 18.01 5.86 0.71
CA SER A 129 17.95 5.77 2.18
C SER A 129 18.81 4.62 2.69
N LYS A 130 19.94 4.96 3.33
CA LYS A 130 20.81 3.99 4.04
C LYS A 130 20.06 3.11 5.04
N TYR A 131 18.96 3.60 5.62
CA TYR A 131 18.17 2.82 6.58
C TYR A 131 17.34 1.72 5.91
N LEU A 132 16.84 1.99 4.69
CA LEU A 132 15.97 1.10 3.92
C LEU A 132 16.74 0.20 2.96
N GLN A 133 17.99 0.53 2.68
CA GLN A 133 18.91 -0.31 1.92
C GLN A 133 18.92 -1.73 2.50
N ASP A 134 18.79 -2.73 1.62
CA ASP A 134 18.76 -4.16 1.97
C ASP A 134 17.61 -4.57 2.89
N LYS A 135 16.57 -3.73 2.99
CA LYS A 135 15.36 -3.99 3.78
C LYS A 135 14.08 -3.76 3.00
N LEU A 136 14.03 -2.72 2.17
CA LEU A 136 12.86 -2.47 1.33
C LEU A 136 12.92 -3.35 0.10
N TYR A 137 11.89 -4.17 -0.05
CA TYR A 137 11.70 -5.01 -1.23
C TYR A 137 10.33 -4.75 -1.86
N GLU A 138 10.27 -5.02 -3.16
CA GLU A 138 9.07 -4.96 -3.99
C GLU A 138 8.54 -6.37 -4.20
N ILE A 139 7.22 -6.50 -4.33
CA ILE A 139 6.55 -7.72 -4.79
C ILE A 139 5.66 -7.30 -5.95
N VAL A 140 5.83 -7.95 -7.10
CA VAL A 140 5.19 -7.62 -8.37
C VAL A 140 4.36 -8.81 -8.81
N LEU A 141 3.07 -8.57 -9.08
CA LEU A 141 2.22 -9.58 -9.72
C LEU A 141 2.26 -9.37 -11.23
N LEU A 142 2.94 -10.26 -11.96
CA LEU A 142 3.21 -10.10 -13.39
C LEU A 142 1.94 -10.13 -14.25
N ASP A 143 0.90 -10.84 -13.80
CA ASP A 143 -0.39 -10.91 -14.50
C ASP A 143 -1.27 -9.66 -14.29
N TYR A 144 -0.95 -8.82 -13.32
CA TYR A 144 -1.78 -7.68 -12.92
C TYR A 144 -1.00 -6.39 -13.07
N LYS A 145 -1.31 -5.66 -14.14
CA LYS A 145 -0.72 -4.34 -14.38
C LYS A 145 -0.91 -3.46 -13.14
N ASP A 146 0.18 -2.80 -12.72
CA ASP A 146 0.24 -1.86 -11.60
C ASP A 146 0.02 -2.46 -10.19
N ALA A 147 -0.03 -3.79 -10.05
CA ALA A 147 -0.14 -4.47 -8.76
C ALA A 147 1.24 -4.67 -8.12
N ILE A 148 1.75 -3.58 -7.56
CA ILE A 148 3.07 -3.52 -6.93
C ILE A 148 2.93 -3.29 -5.42
N PHE A 149 3.57 -4.15 -4.63
CA PHE A 149 3.59 -4.07 -3.18
C PHE A 149 4.99 -3.76 -2.65
N HIS A 150 5.03 -3.04 -1.54
CA HIS A 150 6.26 -2.71 -0.83
C HIS A 150 6.20 -3.25 0.58
N SER A 151 7.28 -3.89 1.03
CA SER A 151 7.43 -4.31 2.42
C SER A 151 8.87 -4.25 2.90
N THR A 152 9.02 -4.20 4.23
CA THR A 152 10.30 -4.38 4.93
C THR A 152 10.20 -5.52 5.96
N SER A 153 9.14 -6.31 5.89
CA SER A 153 8.89 -7.39 6.84
C SER A 153 9.84 -8.55 6.55
N SER A 154 10.62 -8.97 7.55
CA SER A 154 11.51 -10.12 7.42
C SER A 154 10.72 -11.43 7.28
N TRP A 155 9.63 -11.59 8.04
CA TRP A 155 8.84 -12.82 7.99
C TRP A 155 8.19 -13.03 6.62
N LEU A 156 7.76 -11.96 5.95
CA LEU A 156 7.17 -12.07 4.62
C LEU A 156 8.27 -12.32 3.58
N LEU A 157 9.44 -11.72 3.75
CA LEU A 157 10.60 -11.97 2.91
C LEU A 157 11.03 -13.44 2.95
N ASP A 158 11.07 -14.04 4.14
CA ASP A 158 11.44 -15.44 4.31
C ASP A 158 10.47 -16.37 3.56
N ILE A 159 9.15 -16.11 3.67
CA ILE A 159 8.14 -16.85 2.90
C ILE A 159 8.35 -16.69 1.39
N LEU A 160 8.62 -15.48 0.89
CA LEU A 160 8.85 -15.24 -0.54
C LEU A 160 10.07 -16.01 -1.06
N LYS A 161 11.10 -16.18 -0.23
CA LYS A 161 12.27 -16.99 -0.55
C LYS A 161 11.96 -18.49 -0.52
N GLU A 162 11.21 -18.95 0.48
CA GLU A 162 10.76 -20.34 0.59
C GLU A 162 9.90 -20.77 -0.60
N GLU A 163 9.01 -19.90 -1.07
CA GLU A 163 8.16 -20.11 -2.24
C GLU A 163 8.91 -19.92 -3.58
N GLY A 164 10.20 -19.56 -3.54
CA GLY A 164 11.05 -19.45 -4.72
C GLY A 164 10.74 -18.25 -5.64
N VAL A 165 9.96 -17.27 -5.17
CA VAL A 165 9.57 -16.08 -5.95
C VAL A 165 10.48 -14.86 -5.69
N PHE A 166 11.40 -14.96 -4.73
CA PHE A 166 12.36 -13.90 -4.42
C PHE A 166 13.64 -14.02 -5.26
N ILE A 167 14.01 -12.94 -5.93
CA ILE A 167 15.21 -12.81 -6.75
C ILE A 167 16.28 -12.10 -5.93
N ASP A 168 17.47 -12.70 -5.83
CA ASP A 168 18.61 -12.16 -5.07
C ASP A 168 19.37 -11.07 -5.86
N GLU A 169 18.62 -10.12 -6.40
CA GLU A 169 19.13 -8.97 -7.14
C GLU A 169 18.42 -7.68 -6.67
N LYS A 170 19.12 -6.54 -6.83
CA LYS A 170 18.55 -5.22 -6.54
C LYS A 170 18.07 -4.58 -7.83
N LYS A 171 16.76 -4.31 -7.93
CA LYS A 171 16.17 -3.61 -9.08
C LYS A 171 15.75 -2.19 -8.71
N LYS A 172 15.57 -1.32 -9.71
CA LYS A 172 14.87 -0.04 -9.52
C LYS A 172 13.38 -0.32 -9.23
N SER A 173 12.72 0.53 -8.46
CA SER A 173 11.28 0.35 -8.20
C SER A 173 10.50 0.59 -9.49
N LEU A 174 9.53 -0.28 -9.78
CA LEU A 174 8.63 -0.09 -10.91
C LEU A 174 7.68 1.11 -10.70
N ILE A 175 7.47 1.53 -9.44
CA ILE A 175 6.62 2.69 -9.15
C ILE A 175 7.28 4.01 -9.58
N ASP A 176 8.61 4.10 -9.55
CA ASP A 176 9.34 5.31 -9.98
C ASP A 176 9.15 5.58 -11.49
N GLU A 177 8.96 4.53 -12.29
CA GLU A 177 8.62 4.64 -13.72
C GLU A 177 7.12 4.90 -13.90
N TYR A 178 6.27 4.20 -13.13
CA TYR A 178 4.81 4.30 -13.19
C TYR A 178 4.25 5.70 -12.87
N ILE A 179 4.82 6.42 -11.89
CA ILE A 179 4.39 7.80 -11.57
C ILE A 179 4.70 8.76 -12.73
N ASN A 180 5.70 8.43 -13.56
CA ASN A 180 6.18 9.28 -14.65
C ASN A 180 5.59 8.91 -16.03
N GLU A 181 4.84 7.81 -16.15
CA GLU A 181 4.06 7.52 -17.36
C GLU A 181 2.92 8.55 -17.45
N LYS A 182 3.09 9.53 -18.35
CA LYS A 182 2.04 10.48 -18.73
C LYS A 182 0.86 9.70 -19.32
N TYR A 183 -0.31 9.82 -18.70
CA TYR A 183 -1.60 9.45 -19.30
C TYR A 183 -2.01 10.47 -20.37
#